data_AF-A0A0J6XSP0-F1
#
_entry.id   AF-A0A0J6XSP0-F1
#
_cell.length_a   1.000
_cell.length_b   1.000
_cell.length_c   1.000
_cell.angle_alpha   90.00
_cell.angle_beta   90.00
_cell.angle_gamma   90.00
#
_symmetry.space_group_name_H-M   'P 1'
#
loop_
_entity.id
_entity.type
_entity.pdbx_description
1 polymer ?
#
loop_
_entity_poly.entity_id
_entity_poly.type
_entity_poly.pdbx_seq_one_letter_code
_entity_poly.pdbx_strand_id
1 'polypeptide(L)'
;MPTQSTCSGGQLTSQNLHIGPDAAADRYRLLRSIGRGGEAVLYLAEIELAGGAEPVVVKVLDSKTTITPDVFDRISRKWNEQAELLRFVHRPGVVGVREHFEGPPIHRAGDSSTLTGRALVLVMNHVDGLDLRDWRAERTLASAAERREVMRTLEQLADVLDWLHSGKATPSGRQVIHGDLSPGNVMVDAHGQATLVDFGLSKLTADHQTAEVWFTPGYAAPEVFDGKRTPGTDRYAFGAIAYFLLSGQSPPATPEQLAQSLAGLPQIAVLDAEQRARITAICSADPARRPAHLAGWM
;
A
#
# COMPACT_ATOMS: atom_id res chain seq x y z
N MET A 1 14.67 46.82 11.20
CA MET A 1 14.96 45.49 11.73
C MET A 1 13.70 44.90 12.31
N PRO A 2 13.05 43.94 11.65
CA PRO A 2 11.94 43.20 12.22
C PRO A 2 12.40 41.83 12.75
N THR A 3 11.77 41.48 13.87
CA THR A 3 11.92 40.31 14.73
C THR A 3 11.59 39.00 14.02
N GLN A 4 12.45 37.99 14.19
CA GLN A 4 12.20 36.60 13.81
C GLN A 4 11.21 35.97 14.79
N SER A 5 10.04 35.54 14.30
CA SER A 5 9.17 34.59 15.00
C SER A 5 9.56 33.18 14.55
N THR A 6 10.21 32.45 15.44
CA THR A 6 10.42 31.00 15.34
C THR A 6 9.11 30.28 15.66
N CYS A 7 8.50 29.64 14.66
CA CYS A 7 7.44 28.66 14.88
C CYS A 7 8.06 27.40 15.50
N SER A 8 7.75 27.15 16.77
CA SER A 8 8.07 25.92 17.49
C SER A 8 7.25 24.76 16.93
N GLY A 9 7.87 23.93 16.08
CA GLY A 9 7.36 22.60 15.76
C GLY A 9 7.46 21.72 17.02
N GLY A 10 6.31 21.40 17.61
CA GLY A 10 6.24 20.48 18.74
C GLY A 10 6.72 19.09 18.33
N GLN A 11 7.92 18.72 18.77
CA GLN A 11 8.33 17.33 18.87
C GLN A 11 7.39 16.63 19.85
N LEU A 12 6.53 15.75 19.33
CA LEU A 12 5.84 14.75 20.14
C LEU A 12 6.94 13.82 20.71
N THR A 13 7.29 14.04 21.96
CA THR A 13 8.13 13.15 22.78
C THR A 13 7.58 11.73 22.71
N SER A 14 8.47 10.75 22.52
CA SER A 14 8.21 9.30 22.61
C SER A 14 7.32 9.00 23.81
N GLN A 15 6.01 8.91 23.57
CA GLN A 15 5.07 8.39 24.55
C GLN A 15 5.27 6.87 24.52
N ASN A 16 5.48 6.25 25.68
CA ASN A 16 5.57 4.79 25.85
C ASN A 16 4.20 4.16 25.52
N LEU A 17 3.83 4.20 24.24
CA LEU A 17 2.54 3.76 23.70
C LEU A 17 2.62 2.32 23.25
N HIS A 18 1.60 1.57 23.61
CA HIS A 18 1.56 0.12 23.51
C HIS A 18 0.25 -0.30 22.86
N ILE A 19 0.28 -1.46 22.21
CA ILE A 19 -0.90 -2.13 21.66
C ILE A 19 -0.67 -3.64 21.62
N GLY A 20 -1.74 -4.42 21.67
CA GLY A 20 -1.65 -5.88 21.73
C GLY A 20 -3.01 -6.53 21.86
N PRO A 21 -3.08 -7.86 21.72
CA PRO A 21 -4.32 -8.62 21.94
C PRO A 21 -4.70 -8.59 23.43
N ASP A 22 -5.95 -8.92 23.76
CA ASP A 22 -6.45 -8.90 25.15
C ASP A 22 -5.58 -9.70 26.13
N ALA A 23 -5.00 -10.83 25.70
CA ALA A 23 -4.12 -11.67 26.51
C ALA A 23 -2.72 -11.06 26.77
N ALA A 24 -2.32 -10.07 25.98
CA ALA A 24 -1.02 -9.41 26.06
C ALA A 24 -1.14 -7.98 25.50
N ALA A 25 -1.90 -7.12 26.20
CA ALA A 25 -2.24 -5.79 25.71
C ALA A 25 -1.02 -4.89 25.42
N ASP A 26 0.08 -5.11 26.16
CA ASP A 26 1.33 -4.35 26.04
C ASP A 26 2.37 -5.01 25.10
N ARG A 27 1.94 -5.94 24.23
CA ARG A 27 2.87 -6.77 23.43
C ARG A 27 3.73 -6.00 22.43
N TYR A 28 3.19 -4.95 21.82
CA TYR A 28 3.88 -4.15 20.81
C TYR A 28 4.10 -2.74 21.32
N ARG A 29 5.37 -2.33 21.40
CA ARG A 29 5.75 -0.96 21.76
C ARG A 29 5.76 -0.09 20.50
N LEU A 30 4.86 0.88 20.41
CA LEU A 30 4.77 1.82 19.30
C LEU A 30 5.87 2.88 19.43
N LEU A 31 6.73 3.00 18.42
CA LEU A 31 7.84 3.96 18.41
C LEU A 31 7.42 5.30 17.83
N ARG A 32 6.82 5.29 16.63
CA ARG A 32 6.39 6.49 15.91
C ARG A 32 5.30 6.15 14.89
N SER A 33 4.40 7.10 14.63
CA SER A 33 3.52 7.00 13.46
C SER A 33 4.34 7.21 12.19
N ILE A 34 4.10 6.37 11.19
CA ILE A 34 4.79 6.42 9.89
C ILE A 34 3.84 6.78 8.75
N GLY A 35 2.54 6.87 9.01
CA GLY A 35 1.56 7.28 8.02
C GLY A 35 0.13 7.22 8.53
N ARG A 36 -0.77 7.91 7.82
CA ARG A 36 -2.22 7.85 7.99
C ARG A 36 -2.86 7.54 6.64
N GLY A 37 -3.66 6.50 6.56
CA GLY A 37 -4.37 6.08 5.36
C GLY A 37 -5.85 5.88 5.64
N GLY A 38 -6.69 6.82 5.21
CA GLY A 38 -8.11 6.84 5.54
C GLY A 38 -8.32 6.90 7.06
N GLU A 39 -9.00 5.90 7.61
CA GLU A 39 -9.33 5.79 9.04
C GLU A 39 -8.26 5.07 9.87
N ALA A 40 -7.28 4.42 9.23
CA ALA A 40 -6.23 3.67 9.92
C ALA A 40 -4.93 4.48 10.05
N VAL A 41 -4.21 4.25 11.15
CA VAL A 41 -2.89 4.82 11.41
C VAL A 41 -1.85 3.71 11.38
N LEU A 42 -0.73 3.96 10.68
CA LEU A 42 0.42 3.07 10.63
C LEU A 42 1.47 3.54 11.65
N TYR A 43 2.01 2.58 12.39
CA TYR A 43 3.09 2.79 13.35
C TYR A 43 4.26 1.88 13.05
N LEU A 44 5.48 2.41 13.15
CA LEU A 44 6.65 1.60 13.41
C LEU A 44 6.61 1.22 14.89
N ALA A 45 6.74 -0.06 15.17
CA ALA A 45 6.70 -0.63 16.50
C ALA A 45 7.80 -1.69 16.67
N GLU A 46 8.00 -2.12 17.90
CA GLU A 46 8.90 -3.22 18.24
C GLU A 46 8.15 -4.29 19.02
N ILE A 47 8.52 -5.54 18.78
CA ILE A 47 8.13 -6.70 19.59
C ILE A 47 9.38 -7.27 20.26
N GLU A 48 9.31 -7.51 21.56
CA GLU A 48 10.39 -8.17 22.29
C GLU A 48 10.29 -9.68 22.09
N LEU A 49 11.33 -10.28 21.52
CA LEU A 49 11.46 -11.73 21.33
C LEU A 49 12.68 -12.25 22.09
N ALA A 50 12.81 -13.58 22.19
CA ALA A 50 13.95 -14.19 22.89
C ALA A 50 15.34 -13.77 22.33
N GLY A 51 15.39 -13.33 21.07
CA GLY A 51 16.60 -12.83 20.40
C GLY A 51 16.80 -11.31 20.47
N GLY A 52 15.90 -10.58 21.13
CA GLY A 52 15.88 -9.11 21.22
C GLY A 52 14.67 -8.48 20.55
N ALA A 53 14.63 -7.15 20.57
CA ALA A 53 13.58 -6.35 19.93
C ALA A 53 13.66 -6.44 18.40
N GLU A 54 12.55 -6.81 17.77
CA GLU A 54 12.40 -6.80 16.31
C GLU A 54 11.46 -5.69 15.85
N PRO A 55 11.79 -4.94 14.78
CA PRO A 55 10.91 -3.94 14.21
C PRO A 55 9.76 -4.59 13.44
N VAL A 56 8.56 -4.04 13.63
CA VAL A 56 7.34 -4.40 12.91
C VAL A 56 6.56 -3.15 12.53
N VAL A 57 5.66 -3.27 11.55
CA VAL A 57 4.69 -2.24 11.23
C VAL A 57 3.33 -2.67 11.75
N VAL A 58 2.67 -1.77 12.48
CA VAL A 58 1.35 -2.00 13.07
C VAL A 58 0.35 -1.03 12.47
N LYS A 59 -0.66 -1.58 11.78
CA LYS A 59 -1.80 -0.84 11.27
C LYS A 59 -2.94 -0.92 12.27
N VAL A 60 -3.43 0.25 12.72
CA VAL A 60 -4.44 0.35 13.77
C VAL A 60 -5.66 1.10 13.24
N LEU A 61 -6.84 0.49 13.39
CA LEU A 61 -8.15 1.12 13.23
C LEU A 61 -8.83 1.20 14.60
N ASP A 62 -9.01 2.41 15.14
CA ASP A 62 -9.60 2.63 16.46
C ASP A 62 -11.11 2.88 16.36
N SER A 63 -11.91 2.10 17.09
CA SER A 63 -13.38 2.23 17.11
C SER A 63 -13.85 3.59 17.64
N LYS A 64 -13.07 4.21 18.55
CA LYS A 64 -13.52 5.40 19.31
C LYS A 64 -13.56 6.68 18.51
N THR A 65 -12.75 6.78 17.46
CA THR A 65 -12.57 8.03 16.73
C THR A 65 -13.49 8.18 15.52
N THR A 66 -14.16 7.10 15.09
CA THR A 66 -14.51 7.04 13.68
C THR A 66 -15.86 6.36 13.36
N ILE A 67 -16.35 5.40 14.15
CA ILE A 67 -17.40 4.47 13.65
C ILE A 67 -18.41 4.06 14.74
N THR A 68 -19.68 3.82 14.38
CA THR A 68 -20.68 3.20 15.27
C THR A 68 -20.41 1.70 15.50
N PRO A 69 -20.89 1.10 16.61
CA PRO A 69 -20.65 -0.33 16.88
C PRO A 69 -21.04 -1.27 15.73
N ASP A 70 -22.21 -1.08 15.11
CA ASP A 70 -22.66 -1.93 13.99
C ASP A 70 -21.75 -1.84 12.76
N VAL A 71 -21.23 -0.65 12.48
CA VAL A 71 -20.33 -0.43 11.35
C VAL A 71 -18.94 -0.99 11.68
N PHE A 72 -18.50 -0.89 12.94
CA PHE A 72 -17.27 -1.53 13.41
C PHE A 72 -17.32 -3.06 13.26
N ASP A 73 -18.41 -3.71 13.67
CA ASP A 73 -18.59 -5.16 13.52
C ASP A 73 -18.55 -5.61 12.06
N ARG A 74 -19.18 -4.84 11.16
CA ARG A 74 -19.15 -5.09 9.72
C ARG A 74 -17.75 -4.98 9.15
N ILE A 75 -16.98 -3.99 9.60
CA ILE A 75 -15.60 -3.77 9.17
C ILE A 75 -14.69 -4.86 9.74
N SER A 76 -14.85 -5.22 11.02
CA SER A 76 -14.11 -6.29 11.68
C SER A 76 -14.21 -7.61 10.91
N ARG A 77 -15.42 -8.00 10.48
CA ARG A 77 -15.61 -9.20 9.65
C ARG A 77 -14.82 -9.14 8.34
N LYS A 78 -14.95 -8.05 7.58
CA LYS A 78 -14.23 -7.88 6.30
C LYS A 78 -12.71 -7.81 6.50
N TRP A 79 -12.27 -7.13 7.55
CA TRP A 79 -10.86 -7.00 7.91
C TRP A 79 -10.25 -8.36 8.22
N ASN A 80 -10.91 -9.14 9.07
CA ASN A 80 -10.43 -10.47 9.45
C ASN A 80 -10.38 -11.42 8.25
N GLU A 81 -11.41 -11.43 7.39
CA GLU A 81 -11.39 -12.24 6.17
C GLU A 81 -10.20 -11.91 5.26
N GLN A 82 -9.92 -10.63 5.05
CA GLN A 82 -8.82 -10.21 4.18
C GLN A 82 -7.45 -10.40 4.84
N ALA A 83 -7.33 -10.10 6.13
CA ALA A 83 -6.11 -10.34 6.90
C ALA A 83 -5.74 -11.84 6.90
N GLU A 84 -6.70 -12.73 7.09
CA GLU A 84 -6.49 -14.18 7.02
C GLU A 84 -6.05 -14.65 5.62
N LEU A 85 -6.60 -14.07 4.55
CA LEU A 85 -6.11 -14.38 3.20
C LEU A 85 -4.63 -13.97 3.03
N LEU A 86 -4.26 -12.78 3.51
CA LEU A 86 -2.89 -12.27 3.40
C LEU A 86 -1.89 -13.07 4.24
N ARG A 87 -2.32 -13.73 5.31
CA ARG A 87 -1.45 -14.63 6.10
C ARG A 87 -0.93 -15.83 5.31
N PHE A 88 -1.58 -16.23 4.23
CA PHE A 88 -1.07 -17.32 3.39
C PHE A 88 -0.05 -16.84 2.35
N VAL A 89 0.05 -15.54 2.14
CA VAL A 89 0.86 -14.93 1.09
C VAL A 89 2.30 -14.80 1.56
N HIS A 90 3.13 -15.78 1.18
CA HIS A 90 4.56 -15.83 1.53
C HIS A 90 5.41 -15.86 0.27
N ARG A 91 5.90 -14.68 -0.14
CA ARG A 91 6.76 -14.55 -1.32
C ARG A 91 7.59 -13.26 -1.24
N PRO A 92 8.85 -13.25 -1.71
CA PRO A 92 9.52 -12.00 -2.04
C PRO A 92 8.62 -11.09 -2.88
N GLY A 93 8.60 -9.81 -2.53
CA GLY A 93 7.78 -8.81 -3.20
C GLY A 93 6.39 -8.57 -2.63
N VAL A 94 6.00 -9.29 -1.58
CA VAL A 94 4.80 -8.97 -0.78
C VAL A 94 5.17 -8.91 0.70
N VAL A 95 4.67 -7.88 1.41
CA VAL A 95 4.89 -7.77 2.86
C VAL A 95 4.28 -8.95 3.62
N GLY A 96 5.07 -9.56 4.49
CA GLY A 96 4.60 -10.65 5.33
C GLY A 96 3.68 -10.16 6.45
N VAL A 97 2.49 -10.74 6.55
CA VAL A 97 1.58 -10.52 7.69
C VAL A 97 1.94 -11.49 8.82
N ARG A 98 2.28 -10.96 9.99
CA ARG A 98 2.61 -11.77 11.18
C ARG A 98 1.35 -12.25 11.87
N GLU A 99 0.44 -11.32 12.16
CA GLU A 99 -0.84 -11.61 12.81
C GLU A 99 -1.82 -10.46 12.64
N HIS A 100 -3.09 -10.73 12.94
CA HIS A 100 -4.12 -9.73 13.11
C HIS A 100 -4.90 -10.06 14.39
N PHE A 101 -5.42 -9.04 15.06
CA PHE A 101 -6.22 -9.22 16.27
C PHE A 101 -7.13 -8.02 16.53
N GLU A 102 -8.10 -8.24 17.41
CA GLU A 102 -8.86 -7.20 18.07
C GLU A 102 -8.36 -7.06 19.52
N GLY A 103 -8.19 -5.83 20.01
CA GLY A 103 -7.68 -5.58 21.36
C GLY A 103 -8.06 -4.19 21.89
N PRO A 104 -7.53 -3.81 23.05
CA PRO A 104 -7.70 -2.46 23.58
C PRO A 104 -7.11 -1.41 22.62
N PRO A 105 -7.66 -0.17 22.59
CA PRO A 105 -7.06 0.95 21.87
C PRO A 105 -5.62 1.24 22.32
N ILE A 106 -4.90 2.06 21.56
CA ILE A 106 -3.53 2.47 21.91
C ILE A 106 -3.50 3.06 23.33
N HIS A 107 -2.58 2.58 24.16
CA HIS A 107 -2.53 2.89 25.59
C HIS A 107 -1.10 3.03 26.11
N ARG A 108 -0.93 3.48 27.35
CA ARG A 108 0.35 3.38 28.05
C ARG A 108 0.46 2.01 28.71
N ALA A 109 1.68 1.55 28.89
CA ALA A 109 1.95 0.28 29.58
C ALA A 109 1.17 0.17 30.89
N GLY A 110 0.41 -0.92 31.05
CA GLY A 110 -0.42 -1.20 32.23
C GLY A 110 -1.79 -0.53 32.28
N ASP A 111 -2.11 0.40 31.38
CA ASP A 111 -3.37 1.18 31.43
C ASP A 111 -4.54 0.52 30.68
N SER A 112 -4.32 -0.60 29.98
CA SER A 112 -5.30 -1.22 29.07
C SER A 112 -6.66 -1.54 29.72
N SER A 113 -6.66 -1.99 30.97
CA SER A 113 -7.88 -2.39 31.70
C SER A 113 -8.80 -1.23 32.03
N THR A 114 -8.31 0.02 31.93
CA THR A 114 -9.10 1.23 32.23
C THR A 114 -9.80 1.80 31.00
N LEU A 115 -9.49 1.26 29.81
CA LEU A 115 -9.98 1.79 28.55
C LEU A 115 -11.24 1.08 28.08
N THR A 116 -12.18 1.87 27.59
CA THR A 116 -13.32 1.40 26.80
C THR A 116 -12.95 1.35 25.31
N GLY A 117 -13.75 0.69 24.46
CA GLY A 117 -13.54 0.63 23.01
C GLY A 117 -12.60 -0.49 22.56
N ARG A 118 -12.47 -0.65 21.23
CA ARG A 118 -11.72 -1.74 20.59
C ARG A 118 -10.92 -1.21 19.41
N ALA A 119 -9.79 -1.83 19.14
CA ALA A 119 -8.99 -1.56 17.96
C ALA A 119 -8.84 -2.84 17.13
N LEU A 120 -8.97 -2.70 15.81
CA LEU A 120 -8.54 -3.73 14.87
C LEU A 120 -7.09 -3.47 14.50
N VAL A 121 -6.28 -4.51 14.59
CA VAL A 121 -4.84 -4.43 14.43
C VAL A 121 -4.36 -5.44 13.42
N LEU A 122 -3.50 -5.00 12.51
CA LEU A 122 -2.72 -5.85 11.62
C LEU A 122 -1.24 -5.58 11.84
N VAL A 123 -0.50 -6.64 12.15
CA VAL A 123 0.94 -6.62 12.35
C VAL A 123 1.62 -7.23 11.13
N MET A 124 2.53 -6.48 10.53
CA MET A 124 3.28 -6.89 9.34
C MET A 124 4.77 -6.71 9.55
N ASN A 125 5.56 -7.41 8.75
CA ASN A 125 7.00 -7.23 8.73
C ASN A 125 7.37 -5.78 8.40
N HIS A 126 8.38 -5.25 9.08
CA HIS A 126 9.03 -4.02 8.64
C HIS A 126 9.81 -4.32 7.35
N VAL A 127 9.69 -3.42 6.36
CA VAL A 127 10.49 -3.48 5.12
C VAL A 127 11.48 -2.33 5.17
N ASP A 128 12.76 -2.66 5.30
CA ASP A 128 13.85 -1.67 5.30
C ASP A 128 14.08 -1.16 3.88
N GLY A 129 13.69 0.09 3.61
CA GLY A 129 13.84 0.68 2.29
C GLY A 129 13.18 2.05 2.16
N LEU A 130 13.17 2.57 0.95
CA LEU A 130 12.43 3.77 0.59
C LEU A 130 11.10 3.38 -0.05
N ASP A 131 10.07 4.19 0.13
CA ASP A 131 8.89 4.04 -0.72
C ASP A 131 9.27 4.39 -2.17
N LEU A 132 8.46 3.95 -3.13
CA LEU A 132 8.77 4.09 -4.55
C LEU A 132 8.81 5.55 -5.00
N ARG A 133 8.15 6.47 -4.28
CA ARG A 133 8.19 7.91 -4.57
C ARG A 133 9.58 8.45 -4.26
N ASP A 134 10.06 8.23 -3.05
CA ASP A 134 11.38 8.69 -2.60
C ASP A 134 12.49 7.97 -3.37
N TRP A 135 12.35 6.65 -3.57
CA TRP A 135 13.28 5.85 -4.38
C TRP A 135 13.40 6.37 -5.83
N ARG A 136 12.27 6.80 -6.43
CA ARG A 136 12.26 7.37 -7.78
C ARG A 136 12.80 8.79 -7.82
N ALA A 137 12.66 9.57 -6.74
CA ALA A 137 13.21 10.93 -6.65
C ALA A 137 14.75 10.94 -6.72
N GLU A 138 15.39 9.87 -6.23
CA GLU A 138 16.85 9.69 -6.28
C GLU A 138 17.37 9.23 -7.65
N ARG A 139 16.50 8.99 -8.64
CA ARG A 139 16.87 8.43 -9.95
C ARG A 139 16.47 9.38 -11.07
N THR A 140 17.42 9.84 -11.86
CA THR A 140 17.11 10.73 -13.01
C THR A 140 16.88 9.97 -14.31
N LEU A 141 17.25 8.69 -14.33
CA LEU A 141 17.33 7.84 -15.53
C LEU A 141 18.38 8.30 -16.54
N ALA A 142 19.34 9.14 -16.12
CA ALA A 142 20.45 9.57 -16.96
C ALA A 142 21.40 8.40 -17.29
N SER A 143 21.63 7.51 -16.32
CA SER A 143 22.50 6.34 -16.49
C SER A 143 21.76 5.10 -16.96
N ALA A 144 22.48 4.20 -17.64
CA ALA A 144 21.95 2.88 -18.01
C ALA A 144 21.67 2.00 -16.78
N ALA A 145 22.38 2.23 -15.67
CA ALA A 145 22.17 1.51 -14.41
C ALA A 145 20.81 1.87 -13.79
N GLU A 146 20.50 3.17 -13.64
CA GLU A 146 19.20 3.63 -13.13
C GLU A 146 18.04 3.15 -14.00
N ARG A 147 18.20 3.20 -15.33
CA ARG A 147 17.19 2.67 -16.26
C ARG A 147 16.94 1.18 -16.04
N ARG A 148 18.01 0.39 -15.85
CA ARG A 148 17.89 -1.04 -15.56
C ARG A 148 17.24 -1.32 -14.21
N GLU A 149 17.52 -0.50 -13.19
CA GLU A 149 16.86 -0.60 -11.89
C GLU A 149 15.35 -0.35 -11.99
N VAL A 150 14.93 0.71 -12.69
CA VAL A 150 13.51 0.99 -12.94
C VAL A 150 12.82 -0.15 -13.67
N MET A 151 13.44 -0.68 -14.72
CA MET A 151 12.90 -1.82 -15.46
C MET A 151 12.74 -3.06 -14.59
N ARG A 152 13.77 -3.39 -13.80
CA ARG A 152 13.73 -4.52 -12.87
C ARG A 152 12.64 -4.35 -11.82
N THR A 153 12.42 -3.13 -11.33
CA THR A 153 11.33 -2.84 -10.38
C THR A 153 9.97 -3.08 -11.05
N LEU A 154 9.76 -2.65 -12.29
CA LEU A 154 8.53 -2.92 -13.03
C LEU A 154 8.30 -4.41 -13.28
N GLU A 155 9.35 -5.15 -13.66
CA GLU A 155 9.29 -6.60 -13.85
C GLU A 155 8.90 -7.33 -12.56
N GLN A 156 9.50 -6.97 -11.42
CA GLN A 156 9.16 -7.52 -10.11
C GLN A 156 7.69 -7.28 -9.75
N LEU A 157 7.22 -6.03 -9.93
CA LEU A 157 5.84 -5.67 -9.63
C LEU A 157 4.85 -6.42 -10.54
N ALA A 158 5.15 -6.54 -11.84
CA ALA A 158 4.34 -7.29 -12.78
C ALA A 158 4.22 -8.77 -12.37
N ASP A 159 5.34 -9.42 -12.05
CA ASP A 159 5.37 -10.82 -11.64
C ASP A 159 4.62 -11.08 -10.32
N VAL A 160 4.77 -10.19 -9.33
CA VAL A 160 4.06 -10.29 -8.06
C VAL A 160 2.56 -10.13 -8.25
N LEU A 161 2.12 -9.13 -9.02
CA LEU A 161 0.70 -8.88 -9.28
C LEU A 161 0.06 -10.04 -10.04
N ASP A 162 0.71 -10.55 -11.08
CA ASP A 162 0.21 -11.71 -11.82
C ASP A 162 0.07 -12.95 -10.92
N TRP A 163 1.02 -13.18 -10.02
CA TRP A 163 0.95 -14.29 -9.06
C TRP A 163 -0.19 -14.12 -8.04
N LEU A 164 -0.40 -12.90 -7.51
CA LEU A 164 -1.53 -12.60 -6.63
C LEU A 164 -2.88 -12.83 -7.35
N HIS A 165 -2.96 -12.42 -8.62
CA HIS A 165 -4.17 -12.55 -9.44
C HIS A 165 -4.39 -13.96 -9.98
N SER A 166 -3.40 -14.84 -9.94
CA SER A 166 -3.54 -16.20 -10.50
C SER A 166 -4.30 -17.16 -9.59
N GLY A 167 -4.64 -16.75 -8.37
CA GLY A 167 -5.23 -17.61 -7.34
C GLY A 167 -4.25 -18.56 -6.65
N LYS A 168 -2.97 -18.57 -7.06
CA LYS A 168 -1.93 -19.43 -6.47
C LYS A 168 -1.44 -18.93 -5.12
N ALA A 169 -1.69 -17.66 -4.80
CA ALA A 169 -1.26 -17.03 -3.56
C ALA A 169 -2.03 -17.51 -2.32
N THR A 170 -3.19 -18.18 -2.48
CA THR A 170 -4.00 -18.66 -1.37
C THR A 170 -4.37 -20.14 -1.54
N PRO A 171 -4.52 -20.91 -0.44
CA PRO A 171 -4.95 -22.31 -0.52
C PRO A 171 -6.32 -22.49 -1.17
N SER A 172 -7.19 -21.48 -1.05
CA SER A 172 -8.55 -21.49 -1.59
C SER A 172 -8.63 -21.29 -3.12
N GLY A 173 -7.52 -20.96 -3.79
CA GLY A 173 -7.54 -20.60 -5.20
C GLY A 173 -8.11 -19.20 -5.48
N ARG A 174 -8.48 -18.43 -4.42
CA ARG A 174 -9.02 -17.07 -4.57
C ARG A 174 -7.91 -16.11 -4.98
N GLN A 175 -8.24 -15.22 -5.91
CA GLN A 175 -7.39 -14.12 -6.34
C GLN A 175 -7.22 -13.11 -5.20
N VAL A 176 -6.01 -12.63 -5.00
CA VAL A 176 -5.70 -11.54 -4.06
C VAL A 176 -5.57 -10.25 -4.86
N ILE A 177 -6.32 -9.23 -4.49
CA ILE A 177 -6.33 -7.94 -5.19
C ILE A 177 -5.72 -6.92 -4.23
N HIS A 178 -4.73 -6.15 -4.67
CA HIS A 178 -4.13 -5.09 -3.86
C HIS A 178 -5.16 -3.97 -3.61
N GLY A 179 -5.79 -3.51 -4.69
CA GLY A 179 -6.93 -2.59 -4.68
C GLY A 179 -6.62 -1.16 -4.26
N ASP A 180 -5.36 -0.87 -3.96
CA ASP A 180 -4.87 0.48 -3.63
C ASP A 180 -3.41 0.69 -4.03
N LEU A 181 -3.03 0.18 -5.20
CA LEU A 181 -1.64 0.24 -5.64
C LEU A 181 -1.24 1.68 -5.99
N SER A 182 -0.14 2.16 -5.39
CA SER A 182 0.42 3.50 -5.62
C SER A 182 1.91 3.52 -5.21
N PRO A 183 2.70 4.56 -5.54
CA PRO A 183 4.11 4.61 -5.16
C PRO A 183 4.37 4.55 -3.65
N GLY A 184 3.45 5.08 -2.83
CA GLY A 184 3.57 5.00 -1.36
C GLY A 184 3.33 3.58 -0.81
N ASN A 185 2.79 2.68 -1.61
CA ASN A 185 2.46 1.30 -1.25
C ASN A 185 3.43 0.28 -1.86
N VAL A 186 4.60 0.75 -2.30
CA VAL A 186 5.69 -0.09 -2.81
C VAL A 186 6.97 0.37 -2.13
N MET A 187 7.62 -0.53 -1.41
CA MET A 187 8.92 -0.29 -0.78
C MET A 187 10.03 -0.90 -1.63
N VAL A 188 11.16 -0.23 -1.77
CA VAL A 188 12.36 -0.75 -2.44
C VAL A 188 13.53 -0.71 -1.47
N ASP A 189 14.11 -1.88 -1.21
CA ASP A 189 15.25 -2.01 -0.30
C ASP A 189 16.59 -1.68 -0.97
N ALA A 190 17.67 -1.70 -0.20
CA ALA A 190 19.03 -1.43 -0.67
C ALA A 190 19.54 -2.47 -1.70
N HIS A 191 18.90 -3.65 -1.79
CA HIS A 191 19.22 -4.69 -2.77
C HIS A 191 18.39 -4.55 -4.06
N GLY A 192 17.46 -3.60 -4.11
CA GLY A 192 16.56 -3.37 -5.24
C GLY A 192 15.36 -4.32 -5.29
N GLN A 193 15.03 -4.97 -4.17
CA GLN A 193 13.80 -5.77 -4.05
C GLN A 193 12.61 -4.84 -3.84
N ALA A 194 11.68 -4.86 -4.80
CA ALA A 194 10.41 -4.14 -4.68
C ALA A 194 9.41 -5.00 -3.91
N THR A 195 8.75 -4.43 -2.90
CA THR A 195 7.80 -5.11 -2.02
C THR A 195 6.49 -4.34 -1.93
N LEU A 196 5.38 -4.98 -2.28
CA LEU A 196 4.04 -4.44 -2.08
C LEU A 196 3.71 -4.40 -0.58
N VAL A 197 3.31 -3.22 -0.11
CA VAL A 197 2.88 -2.97 1.27
C VAL A 197 1.47 -2.38 1.27
N ASP A 198 0.81 -2.43 2.42
CA ASP A 198 -0.50 -1.81 2.65
C ASP A 198 -1.60 -2.19 1.63
N PHE A 199 -1.93 -3.48 1.60
CA PHE A 199 -3.14 -3.96 0.91
C PHE A 199 -4.35 -3.21 1.46
N GLY A 200 -5.25 -2.75 0.58
CA GLY A 200 -6.28 -1.73 0.82
C GLY A 200 -7.38 -2.04 1.86
N LEU A 201 -7.06 -2.78 2.93
CA LEU A 201 -7.87 -3.07 4.11
C LEU A 201 -8.45 -1.84 4.77
N SER A 202 -7.73 -0.71 4.75
CA SER A 202 -8.22 0.57 5.26
C SER A 202 -9.45 1.07 4.50
N LYS A 203 -9.62 0.65 3.25
CA LYS A 203 -10.71 1.10 2.38
C LYS A 203 -11.92 0.17 2.40
N LEU A 204 -11.92 -0.83 3.29
CA LEU A 204 -13.11 -1.66 3.59
C LEU A 204 -14.20 -0.87 4.35
N THR A 205 -13.84 0.30 4.87
CA THR A 205 -14.68 1.18 5.67
C THR A 205 -15.32 2.32 4.86
N ALA A 206 -14.74 2.67 3.70
CA ALA A 206 -15.23 3.75 2.86
C ALA A 206 -16.55 3.36 2.15
N ASP A 207 -17.62 4.09 2.45
CA ASP A 207 -18.83 4.09 1.61
C ASP A 207 -18.52 4.75 0.25
N HIS A 208 -19.21 4.31 -0.81
CA HIS A 208 -19.00 4.76 -2.21
C HIS A 208 -18.90 6.28 -2.37
N GLN A 209 -19.57 7.05 -1.52
CA GLN A 209 -19.61 8.53 -1.57
C GLN A 209 -18.32 9.22 -1.11
N THR A 210 -17.41 8.52 -0.41
CA THR A 210 -16.15 9.10 0.09
C THR A 210 -14.91 8.57 -0.64
N ALA A 211 -15.08 7.62 -1.57
CA ALA A 211 -13.97 6.93 -2.24
C ALA A 211 -12.96 7.90 -2.90
N GLU A 212 -13.41 8.98 -3.53
CA GLU A 212 -12.53 9.96 -4.21
C GLU A 212 -11.49 10.60 -3.29
N VAL A 213 -11.81 10.83 -2.00
CA VAL A 213 -10.91 11.48 -1.05
C VAL A 213 -9.76 10.55 -0.61
N TRP A 214 -9.88 9.24 -0.88
CA TRP A 214 -9.03 8.21 -0.27
C TRP A 214 -7.97 7.66 -1.23
N PHE A 215 -8.07 7.92 -2.54
CA PHE A 215 -7.11 7.44 -3.53
C PHE A 215 -6.12 8.52 -3.95
N THR A 216 -4.89 8.09 -4.28
CA THR A 216 -3.90 8.99 -4.88
C THR A 216 -4.35 9.32 -6.31
N PRO A 217 -4.49 10.61 -6.69
CA PRO A 217 -4.97 10.99 -8.02
C PRO A 217 -4.18 10.35 -9.16
N GLY A 218 -4.88 9.88 -10.18
CA GLY A 218 -4.31 9.25 -11.38
C GLY A 218 -3.90 7.77 -11.25
N TYR A 219 -3.84 7.22 -10.04
CA TYR A 219 -3.52 5.79 -9.82
C TYR A 219 -4.76 4.89 -9.72
N ALA A 220 -5.90 5.44 -9.27
CA ALA A 220 -7.14 4.68 -9.17
C ALA A 220 -7.78 4.46 -10.54
N ALA A 221 -8.13 3.19 -10.83
CA ALA A 221 -8.90 2.85 -12.01
C ALA A 221 -10.35 3.36 -11.89
N PRO A 222 -11.03 3.73 -12.99
CA PRO A 222 -12.39 4.28 -12.92
C PRO A 222 -13.40 3.40 -12.18
N GLU A 223 -13.32 2.08 -12.34
CA GLU A 223 -14.26 1.16 -11.69
C GLU A 223 -14.11 1.09 -10.16
N VAL A 224 -13.02 1.62 -9.60
CA VAL A 224 -12.81 1.71 -8.15
C VAL A 224 -13.81 2.66 -7.50
N PHE A 225 -14.21 3.72 -8.21
CA PHE A 225 -15.21 4.67 -7.72
C PHE A 225 -16.62 4.04 -7.66
N ASP A 226 -16.87 2.99 -8.45
CA ASP A 226 -18.06 2.13 -8.32
C ASP A 226 -17.95 1.12 -7.15
N GLY A 227 -16.85 1.15 -6.38
CA GLY A 227 -16.53 0.17 -5.34
C GLY A 227 -16.08 -1.19 -5.87
N LYS A 228 -15.77 -1.32 -7.17
CA LYS A 228 -15.27 -2.57 -7.74
C LYS A 228 -13.77 -2.66 -7.58
N ARG A 229 -13.30 -3.81 -7.11
CA ARG A 229 -11.87 -4.14 -7.01
C ARG A 229 -11.68 -5.46 -7.73
N THR A 230 -10.85 -5.46 -8.76
CA THR A 230 -10.59 -6.64 -9.58
C THR A 230 -9.11 -6.69 -9.93
N PRO A 231 -8.58 -7.81 -10.45
CA PRO A 231 -7.25 -7.83 -11.05
C PRO A 231 -7.02 -6.70 -12.06
N GLY A 232 -8.05 -6.33 -12.84
CA GLY A 232 -7.98 -5.22 -13.80
C GLY A 232 -7.66 -3.88 -13.14
N THR A 233 -8.13 -3.66 -11.90
CA THR A 233 -7.87 -2.45 -11.12
C THR A 233 -6.37 -2.28 -10.82
N ASP A 234 -5.74 -3.35 -10.34
CA ASP A 234 -4.30 -3.34 -10.03
C ASP A 234 -3.46 -3.17 -11.30
N ARG A 235 -3.90 -3.73 -12.43
CA ARG A 235 -3.21 -3.56 -13.73
C ARG A 235 -3.23 -2.11 -14.20
N TYR A 236 -4.36 -1.42 -14.08
CA TYR A 236 -4.43 0.01 -14.38
C TYR A 236 -3.44 0.81 -13.51
N ALA A 237 -3.47 0.56 -12.19
CA ALA A 237 -2.58 1.22 -11.25
C ALA A 237 -1.10 0.92 -11.53
N PHE A 238 -0.77 -0.28 -11.97
CA PHE A 238 0.56 -0.64 -12.46
C PHE A 238 0.96 0.18 -13.70
N GLY A 239 0.04 0.41 -14.65
CA GLY A 239 0.27 1.32 -15.77
C GLY A 239 0.57 2.76 -15.33
N ALA A 240 -0.14 3.25 -14.32
CA ALA A 240 0.12 4.56 -13.72
C ALA A 240 1.49 4.61 -12.99
N ILE A 241 1.87 3.54 -12.28
CA ILE A 241 3.21 3.38 -11.70
C ILE A 241 4.30 3.35 -12.77
N ALA A 242 4.07 2.64 -13.88
CA ALA A 242 5.03 2.59 -14.98
C ALA A 242 5.23 3.97 -15.62
N TYR A 243 4.17 4.73 -15.84
CA TYR A 243 4.29 6.12 -16.25
C TYR A 243 5.11 6.94 -15.25
N PHE A 244 4.81 6.84 -13.95
CA PHE A 244 5.55 7.54 -12.90
C PHE A 244 7.04 7.16 -12.88
N LEU A 245 7.37 5.88 -12.94
CA LEU A 245 8.74 5.41 -12.92
C LEU A 245 9.53 5.79 -14.18
N LEU A 246 8.90 5.80 -15.35
CA LEU A 246 9.58 6.13 -16.60
C LEU A 246 9.72 7.64 -16.84
N SER A 247 8.81 8.45 -16.29
CA SER A 247 8.78 9.92 -16.49
C SER A 247 9.28 10.73 -15.30
N GLY A 248 9.16 10.19 -14.08
CA GLY A 248 9.33 10.94 -12.83
C GLY A 248 8.17 11.90 -12.52
N GLN A 249 7.07 11.85 -13.29
CA GLN A 249 5.92 12.74 -13.15
C GLN A 249 4.71 11.98 -12.61
N SER A 250 3.85 12.66 -11.85
CA SER A 250 2.57 12.10 -11.43
C SER A 250 1.70 11.75 -12.67
N PRO A 251 0.99 10.60 -12.65
CA PRO A 251 0.13 10.21 -13.75
C PRO A 251 -0.98 11.24 -13.97
N PRO A 252 -1.40 11.47 -15.23
CA PRO A 252 -2.59 12.24 -15.52
C PRO A 252 -3.84 11.67 -14.85
N ALA A 253 -4.84 12.53 -14.64
CA ALA A 253 -6.04 12.16 -13.90
C ALA A 253 -6.95 11.19 -14.68
N THR A 254 -6.99 11.28 -16.01
CA THR A 254 -7.89 10.45 -16.83
C THR A 254 -7.15 9.31 -17.54
N PRO A 255 -7.83 8.16 -17.76
CA PRO A 255 -7.33 7.03 -18.55
C PRO A 255 -6.74 7.43 -19.91
N GLU A 256 -7.43 8.30 -20.65
CA GLU A 256 -7.05 8.73 -22.00
C GLU A 256 -5.78 9.57 -21.98
N GLN A 257 -5.67 10.51 -21.02
CA GLN A 257 -4.49 11.34 -20.86
C GLN A 257 -3.28 10.52 -20.41
N LEU A 258 -3.49 9.56 -19.51
CA LEU A 258 -2.45 8.64 -19.06
C LEU A 258 -1.95 7.79 -20.22
N ALA A 259 -2.85 7.21 -21.02
CA ALA A 259 -2.48 6.42 -22.20
C ALA A 259 -1.68 7.25 -23.21
N GLN A 260 -2.11 8.48 -23.50
CA GLN A 260 -1.42 9.38 -24.42
C GLN A 260 -0.03 9.78 -23.89
N SER A 261 0.06 10.11 -22.60
CA SER A 261 1.32 10.53 -21.97
C SER A 261 2.31 9.37 -21.90
N LEU A 262 1.84 8.16 -21.59
CA LEU A 262 2.64 6.93 -21.61
C LEU A 262 3.14 6.61 -23.02
N ALA A 263 2.29 6.74 -24.05
CA ALA A 263 2.67 6.54 -25.45
C ALA A 263 3.75 7.53 -25.92
N GLY A 264 3.75 8.75 -25.36
CA GLY A 264 4.68 9.83 -25.70
C GLY A 264 6.04 9.74 -25.01
N LEU A 265 6.23 8.84 -24.04
CA LEU A 265 7.52 8.68 -23.37
C LEU A 265 8.59 8.19 -24.37
N PRO A 266 9.82 8.72 -24.36
CA PRO A 266 10.85 8.35 -25.33
C PRO A 266 11.11 6.83 -25.42
N GLN A 267 11.02 6.13 -24.29
CA GLN A 267 11.23 4.68 -24.20
C GLN A 267 10.11 3.87 -24.90
N ILE A 268 8.92 4.46 -25.03
CA ILE A 268 7.72 3.82 -25.59
C ILE A 268 7.48 4.29 -27.03
N ALA A 269 7.78 5.56 -27.33
CA ALA A 269 7.60 6.16 -28.65
C ALA A 269 8.50 5.54 -29.74
N VAL A 270 9.59 4.89 -29.35
CA VAL A 270 10.49 4.16 -30.26
C VAL A 270 9.97 2.77 -30.66
N LEU A 271 9.00 2.24 -29.92
CA LEU A 271 8.42 0.92 -30.18
C LEU A 271 7.49 0.95 -31.39
N ASP A 272 7.26 -0.21 -31.99
CA ASP A 272 6.30 -0.32 -33.09
C ASP A 272 4.86 -0.04 -32.62
N ALA A 273 3.95 0.13 -33.59
CA ALA A 273 2.56 0.49 -33.29
C ALA A 273 1.82 -0.58 -32.48
N GLU A 274 2.12 -1.87 -32.69
CA GLU A 274 1.47 -2.98 -31.99
C GLU A 274 1.96 -3.07 -30.54
N GLN A 275 3.27 -3.00 -30.32
CA GLN A 275 3.90 -2.93 -29.01
C GLN A 275 3.38 -1.74 -28.21
N ARG A 276 3.33 -0.56 -28.84
CA ARG A 276 2.82 0.66 -28.19
C ARG A 276 1.35 0.55 -27.82
N ALA A 277 0.52 0.00 -28.72
CA ALA A 277 -0.89 -0.23 -28.45
C ALA A 277 -1.09 -1.20 -27.27
N ARG A 278 -0.31 -2.29 -27.23
CA ARG A 278 -0.33 -3.27 -26.13
C ARG A 278 0.04 -2.65 -24.78
N ILE A 279 1.09 -1.84 -24.74
CA ILE A 279 1.55 -1.15 -23.52
C ILE A 279 0.47 -0.18 -23.04
N THR A 280 -0.04 0.67 -23.92
CA THR A 280 -0.98 1.73 -23.58
C THR A 280 -2.40 1.22 -23.27
N ALA A 281 -2.77 0.03 -23.75
CA ALA A 281 -4.05 -0.62 -23.44
C ALA A 281 -4.26 -0.86 -21.94
N ILE A 282 -3.18 -0.96 -21.16
CA ILE A 282 -3.26 -1.10 -19.69
C ILE A 282 -3.98 0.06 -19.02
N CYS A 283 -3.91 1.25 -19.63
CA CYS A 283 -4.53 2.48 -19.14
C CYS A 283 -6.00 2.59 -19.55
N SER A 284 -6.62 1.57 -20.16
CA SER A 284 -8.01 1.67 -20.65
C SER A 284 -9.00 1.90 -19.50
N ALA A 285 -9.99 2.78 -19.72
CA ALA A 285 -11.12 2.92 -18.80
C ALA A 285 -11.94 1.63 -18.68
N ASP A 286 -12.00 0.83 -19.75
CA ASP A 286 -12.67 -0.47 -19.77
C ASP A 286 -11.71 -1.58 -19.31
N PRO A 287 -11.93 -2.22 -18.14
CA PRO A 287 -11.04 -3.26 -17.63
C PRO A 287 -10.86 -4.44 -18.59
N ALA A 288 -11.84 -4.73 -19.45
CA ALA A 288 -11.78 -5.84 -20.40
C ALA A 288 -10.80 -5.62 -21.55
N ARG A 289 -10.41 -4.36 -21.80
CA ARG A 289 -9.41 -4.00 -22.83
C ARG A 289 -7.97 -3.98 -22.30
N ARG A 290 -7.80 -4.10 -20.98
CA ARG A 290 -6.47 -4.16 -20.36
C ARG A 290 -5.86 -5.55 -20.57
N PRO A 291 -4.53 -5.67 -20.59
CA PRO A 291 -3.86 -6.97 -20.63
C PRO A 291 -4.36 -7.92 -19.52
N ALA A 292 -4.48 -9.21 -19.83
CA ALA A 292 -4.84 -10.23 -18.84
C ALA A 292 -3.70 -10.59 -17.89
N HIS A 293 -2.46 -10.33 -18.31
CA HIS A 293 -1.21 -10.59 -17.59
C HIS A 293 -0.26 -9.40 -17.78
N LEU A 294 0.58 -9.15 -16.78
CA LEU A 294 1.62 -8.12 -16.80
C LEU A 294 2.98 -8.70 -17.20
N ALA A 295 3.18 -10.01 -17.09
CA ALA A 295 4.37 -10.68 -17.60
C ALA A 295 4.51 -10.44 -19.12
N GLY A 296 5.64 -9.86 -19.54
CA GLY A 296 5.89 -9.49 -20.93
C GLY A 296 5.12 -8.26 -21.42
N TRP A 297 4.63 -7.42 -20.49
CA TRP A 297 3.98 -6.15 -20.81
C TRP A 297 4.96 -5.10 -21.36
N MET A 298 6.19 -5.05 -20.85
CA MET A 298 7.33 -4.26 -21.38
C MET A 298 8.41 -5.19 -21.90
#